data_AF-A0A931WCG8-F1
#
_entry.id   AF-A0A931WCG8-F1
#
_cell.length_a   1.000
_cell.length_b   1.000
_cell.length_c   1.000
_cell.angle_alpha   90.00
_cell.angle_beta   90.00
_cell.angle_gamma   90.00
#
_symmetry.space_group_name_H-M   'P 1'
#
loop_
_entity.id
_entity.type
_entity.pdbx_description
1 polymer ?
#
loop_
_entity_poly.entity_id
_entity_poly.type
_entity_poly.pdbx_seq_one_letter_code
_entity_poly.pdbx_strand_id
1 'polypeptide(L)'
;MATWIFFALGSAAFAALVAIFGKIGITGIDSTLATTVRAVIMAVFLVIVALLFGKGQLIGTITLRPFSFIVLSGVAGALSWLCYFFALKYGPAAGVAALDRLSVVFVLFFAALFLAEKLTWKTLIGSILITAGALFMVL
;
A
#
# COMPACT_ATOMS: atom_id res chain seq x y z
N MET A 1 -8.95 -22.39 -1.35
CA MET A 1 -8.96 -21.23 -0.41
C MET A 1 -7.56 -20.70 -0.06
N ALA A 2 -6.44 -21.25 -0.56
CA ALA A 2 -5.07 -20.87 -0.13
C ALA A 2 -4.30 -19.90 -1.05
N THR A 3 -4.76 -19.70 -2.29
CA THR A 3 -4.00 -18.95 -3.31
C THR A 3 -3.78 -17.48 -2.95
N TRP A 4 -4.79 -16.80 -2.39
CA TRP A 4 -4.67 -15.39 -2.01
C TRP A 4 -3.71 -15.18 -0.83
N ILE A 5 -3.59 -16.14 0.08
CA ILE A 5 -2.67 -16.07 1.23
C ILE A 5 -1.22 -16.06 0.73
N PHE A 6 -0.90 -16.91 -0.24
CA PHE A 6 0.44 -16.96 -0.82
C PHE A 6 0.81 -15.63 -1.50
N PHE A 7 -0.10 -15.06 -2.29
CA PHE A 7 0.12 -13.75 -2.90
C PHE A 7 0.20 -12.62 -1.86
N ALA A 8 -0.59 -12.68 -0.79
CA ALA A 8 -0.54 -11.70 0.31
C ALA A 8 0.78 -11.77 1.10
N LEU A 9 1.29 -12.98 1.38
CA LEU A 9 2.59 -13.17 2.01
C LEU A 9 3.72 -12.67 1.10
N GLY A 10 3.64 -12.95 -0.20
CA GLY A 10 4.56 -12.37 -1.19
C GLY A 10 4.52 -10.84 -1.16
N SER A 11 3.33 -10.24 -1.18
CA SER A 11 3.16 -8.78 -1.05
C SER A 11 3.78 -8.22 0.23
N ALA A 12 3.62 -8.90 1.36
CA ALA A 12 4.23 -8.49 2.63
C ALA A 12 5.76 -8.52 2.57
N ALA A 13 6.36 -9.54 1.95
CA ALA A 13 7.81 -9.63 1.76
C ALA A 13 8.33 -8.50 0.85
N PHE A 14 7.68 -8.24 -0.29
CA PHE A 14 8.06 -7.13 -1.17
C PHE A 14 7.85 -5.77 -0.50
N ALA A 15 6.79 -5.58 0.29
CA ALA A 15 6.58 -4.36 1.05
C ALA A 15 7.72 -4.10 2.07
N ALA A 16 8.22 -5.15 2.72
CA ALA A 16 9.38 -5.04 3.61
C ALA A 16 10.65 -4.61 2.84
N LEU A 17 10.91 -5.19 1.66
CA LEU A 17 12.02 -4.76 0.80
C LEU A 17 11.89 -3.30 0.35
N VAL A 18 10.68 -2.87 -0.02
CA VAL A 18 10.39 -1.47 -0.39
C VAL A 18 10.68 -0.53 0.77
N ALA A 19 10.36 -0.91 2.01
CA ALA A 19 10.66 -0.11 3.19
C ALA A 19 12.18 0.05 3.41
N ILE A 20 12.93 -1.05 3.32
CA ILE A 20 14.39 -1.05 3.54
C ILE A 20 15.12 -0.32 2.42
N PHE A 21 14.88 -0.68 1.15
CA PHE A 21 15.48 0.00 0.00
C PHE A 21 15.02 1.45 -0.09
N GLY A 22 13.78 1.75 0.29
CA GLY A 22 13.28 3.10 0.40
C GLY A 22 14.11 3.89 1.41
N LYS A 23 14.25 3.40 2.64
CA LYS A 23 15.03 4.11 3.66
C LYS A 23 16.48 4.36 3.23
N ILE A 24 17.13 3.37 2.60
CA ILE A 24 18.49 3.52 2.06
C ILE A 24 18.53 4.52 0.90
N GLY A 25 17.54 4.51 0.00
CA GLY A 25 17.52 5.36 -1.20
C GLY A 25 17.19 6.83 -0.93
N ILE A 26 16.61 7.17 0.22
CA ILE A 26 16.22 8.55 0.56
C ILE A 26 17.31 9.26 1.37
N THR A 27 18.35 8.56 1.83
CA THR A 27 19.46 9.21 2.56
C THR A 27 20.24 10.13 1.62
N GLY A 28 20.20 11.43 1.90
CA GLY A 28 20.92 12.45 1.10
C GLY A 28 20.16 13.01 -0.10
N ILE A 29 18.93 12.57 -0.36
CA ILE A 29 18.08 13.06 -1.47
C ILE A 29 16.73 13.52 -0.91
N ASP A 30 16.07 14.44 -1.61
CA ASP A 30 14.69 14.81 -1.29
C ASP A 30 13.74 13.60 -1.44
N SER A 31 12.83 13.43 -0.47
CA SER A 31 11.90 12.28 -0.44
C SER A 31 10.88 12.34 -1.56
N THR A 32 10.47 13.53 -1.99
CA THR A 32 9.53 13.72 -3.08
C THR A 32 10.20 13.33 -4.39
N LEU A 33 11.42 13.81 -4.65
CA LEU A 33 12.21 13.42 -5.83
C LEU A 33 12.44 11.90 -5.90
N ALA A 34 12.87 11.28 -4.80
CA ALA A 34 13.08 9.83 -4.76
C ALA A 34 11.77 9.05 -5.03
N THR A 35 10.64 9.53 -4.49
CA THR A 35 9.33 8.91 -4.70
C THR A 35 8.82 9.10 -6.14
N THR A 36 9.07 10.25 -6.76
CA THR A 36 8.75 10.50 -8.17
C THR A 36 9.53 9.57 -9.09
N VAL A 37 10.85 9.43 -8.89
CA VAL A 37 11.67 8.49 -9.67
C VAL A 37 11.16 7.05 -9.52
N ARG A 38 10.82 6.64 -8.29
CA ARG A 38 10.22 5.32 -8.04
C ARG A 38 8.91 5.12 -8.78
N ALA A 39 8.04 6.14 -8.82
CA ALA A 39 6.77 6.08 -9.54
C ALA A 39 6.96 5.88 -11.05
N VAL A 40 7.95 6.56 -11.65
CA VAL A 40 8.30 6.37 -13.07
C VAL A 40 8.78 4.95 -13.33
N ILE A 41 9.70 4.42 -12.49
CA ILE A 41 10.19 3.04 -12.61
C ILE A 41 9.03 2.04 -12.50
N MET A 42 8.13 2.22 -11.54
CA MET A 42 6.94 1.38 -11.38
C MET A 42 6.02 1.45 -12.60
N ALA A 43 5.77 2.65 -13.12
CA ALA A 43 4.92 2.83 -14.29
C ALA A 43 5.48 2.08 -15.50
N VAL A 44 6.78 2.24 -15.80
CA VAL A 44 7.44 1.52 -16.90
C VAL A 44 7.37 0.01 -16.69
N PHE A 45 7.66 -0.48 -15.49
CA PHE A 45 7.59 -1.90 -15.17
C PHE A 45 6.17 -2.48 -15.37
N LEU A 46 5.13 -1.79 -14.87
CA LEU A 46 3.74 -2.23 -15.04
C LEU A 46 3.29 -2.20 -16.50
N VAL A 47 3.74 -1.22 -17.29
CA VAL A 47 3.48 -1.17 -18.73
C VAL A 47 4.10 -2.37 -19.45
N ILE A 48 5.37 -2.68 -19.17
CA ILE A 48 6.05 -3.85 -19.76
C ILE A 48 5.27 -5.14 -19.43
N VAL A 49 4.93 -5.34 -18.16
CA VAL A 49 4.15 -6.51 -17.72
C VAL A 49 2.79 -6.55 -18.43
N ALA A 50 2.06 -5.43 -18.52
CA ALA A 50 0.78 -5.38 -19.21
C ALA A 50 0.87 -5.78 -20.70
N LEU A 51 1.95 -5.35 -21.38
CA LEU A 51 2.22 -5.72 -22.77
C LEU A 51 2.57 -7.21 -22.93
N LEU A 52 3.43 -7.75 -22.05
CA LEU A 52 3.80 -9.18 -22.06
C LEU A 52 2.60 -10.11 -21.88
N PHE A 53 1.64 -9.72 -21.06
CA PHE A 53 0.39 -10.48 -20.84
C PHE A 53 -0.72 -10.15 -21.85
N GLY A 54 -0.43 -9.36 -22.90
CA GLY A 54 -1.40 -9.02 -23.94
C GLY A 54 -2.59 -8.16 -23.47
N LYS A 55 -2.48 -7.50 -22.31
CA LYS A 55 -3.59 -6.75 -21.69
C LYS A 55 -3.82 -5.35 -22.28
N GLY A 56 -3.00 -4.93 -23.26
CA GLY A 56 -3.13 -3.62 -23.90
C GLY A 56 -4.49 -3.38 -24.57
N GLN A 57 -5.12 -4.43 -25.10
CA GLN A 57 -6.44 -4.33 -25.76
C GLN A 57 -7.61 -4.15 -24.78
N LEU A 58 -7.41 -4.46 -23.50
CA LEU A 58 -8.45 -4.35 -22.45
C LEU A 58 -8.59 -2.92 -21.92
N ILE A 59 -7.69 -2.01 -22.24
CA ILE A 59 -7.72 -0.61 -21.76
C ILE A 59 -9.02 0.10 -22.21
N GLY A 60 -9.50 -0.20 -23.43
CA GLY A 60 -10.74 0.34 -23.98
C GLY A 60 -12.02 -0.23 -23.36
N THR A 61 -11.93 -1.29 -22.56
CA THR A 61 -13.08 -1.92 -21.88
C THR A 61 -13.42 -1.26 -20.54
N ILE A 62 -12.60 -0.31 -20.09
CA ILE A 62 -12.79 0.36 -18.80
C ILE A 62 -13.91 1.41 -18.92
N THR A 63 -15.06 1.10 -18.33
CA THR A 63 -16.21 2.02 -18.22
C THR A 63 -15.87 3.24 -17.33
N LEU A 64 -16.55 4.38 -17.55
CA LEU A 64 -16.32 5.66 -16.85
C LEU A 64 -16.39 5.57 -15.31
N ARG A 65 -17.31 4.75 -14.77
CA ARG A 65 -17.45 4.55 -13.31
C ARG A 65 -16.22 3.85 -12.70
N PRO A 66 -15.83 2.63 -13.13
CA PRO A 66 -14.57 2.00 -12.71
C PRO A 66 -13.35 2.90 -12.88
N PHE A 67 -13.27 3.65 -13.98
CA PHE A 67 -12.16 4.57 -14.24
C PHE A 67 -12.02 5.62 -13.13
N SER A 68 -13.12 6.23 -12.69
CA SER A 68 -13.09 7.23 -11.60
C SER A 68 -12.55 6.66 -10.29
N PHE A 69 -12.91 5.43 -9.91
CA PHE A 69 -12.39 4.76 -8.72
C PHE A 69 -10.91 4.38 -8.88
N ILE A 70 -10.47 4.00 -10.08
CA ILE A 70 -9.05 3.72 -10.37
C ILE A 70 -8.23 5.00 -10.19
N VAL A 71 -8.69 6.14 -10.73
CA VAL A 71 -8.02 7.43 -10.55
C VAL A 71 -7.98 7.82 -9.08
N LEU A 72 -9.10 7.72 -8.37
CA LEU A 72 -9.17 8.03 -6.94
C LEU A 72 -8.22 7.16 -6.11
N SER A 73 -8.18 5.86 -6.40
CA SER A 73 -7.27 4.91 -5.76
C SER A 73 -5.80 5.21 -6.09
N GLY A 74 -5.51 5.63 -7.32
CA GLY A 74 -4.16 6.01 -7.74
C GLY A 74 -3.66 7.25 -7.00
N VAL A 75 -4.51 8.28 -6.88
CA VAL A 75 -4.20 9.50 -6.10
C VAL A 75 -4.01 9.17 -4.62
N ALA A 76 -4.91 8.37 -4.03
CA ALA A 76 -4.79 7.94 -2.64
C ALA A 76 -3.50 7.14 -2.39
N GLY A 77 -3.13 6.24 -3.31
CA GLY A 77 -1.88 5.48 -3.24
C GLY A 77 -0.64 6.38 -3.33
N ALA A 78 -0.65 7.37 -4.22
CA ALA A 78 0.45 8.33 -4.36
C ALA A 78 0.62 9.19 -3.10
N LEU A 79 -0.47 9.72 -2.53
CA LEU A 79 -0.44 10.45 -1.26
C LEU A 79 0.08 9.58 -0.11
N SER A 80 -0.43 8.35 0.00
CA SER A 80 0.01 7.39 1.01
C SER A 80 1.51 7.14 0.93
N TRP A 81 2.05 6.99 -0.28
CA TRP A 81 3.49 6.78 -0.48
C TRP A 81 4.31 8.01 -0.11
N LEU A 82 3.88 9.21 -0.52
CA LEU A 82 4.56 10.45 -0.13
C LEU A 82 4.67 10.57 1.40
N CYS A 83 3.56 10.37 2.11
CA CYS A 83 3.55 10.38 3.58
C CYS A 83 4.44 9.26 4.17
N TYR A 84 4.36 8.05 3.64
CA TYR A 84 5.14 6.89 4.12
C TYR A 84 6.64 7.10 3.98
N PHE A 85 7.12 7.57 2.82
CA PHE A 85 8.55 7.80 2.61
C PHE A 85 9.07 9.04 3.33
N PHE A 86 8.22 10.04 3.54
CA PHE A 86 8.54 11.15 4.43
C PHE A 86 8.72 10.64 5.87
N ALA A 87 7.81 9.79 6.37
CA ALA A 87 7.93 9.17 7.68
C ALA A 87 9.19 8.27 7.79
N LEU A 88 9.51 7.48 6.77
CA LEU A 88 10.74 6.65 6.75
C LEU A 88 12.03 7.47 6.79
N LYS A 89 12.02 8.69 6.24
CA LYS A 89 13.17 9.59 6.25
C LYS A 89 13.52 10.06 7.66
N TYR A 90 12.51 10.34 8.49
CA TYR A 90 12.70 10.88 9.84
C TYR A 90 12.53 9.85 10.97
N GLY A 91 11.96 8.68 10.68
CA GLY A 91 11.62 7.66 11.68
C GLY A 91 12.33 6.31 11.49
N PRO A 92 12.29 5.42 12.50
CA PRO A 92 12.79 4.05 12.39
C PRO A 92 11.95 3.23 11.41
N ALA A 93 12.60 2.39 10.58
CA ALA A 93 11.89 1.63 9.54
C ALA A 93 10.84 0.67 10.14
N ALA A 94 11.18 0.01 11.25
CA ALA A 94 10.28 -0.90 11.94
C ALA A 94 9.04 -0.18 12.50
N GLY A 95 9.21 0.96 13.18
CA GLY A 95 8.10 1.74 13.72
C GLY A 95 7.19 2.33 12.64
N VAL A 96 7.77 2.84 11.54
CA VAL A 96 6.99 3.37 10.41
C VAL A 96 6.22 2.26 9.70
N ALA A 97 6.85 1.10 9.48
CA ALA A 97 6.18 -0.07 8.92
C ALA A 97 5.07 -0.61 9.84
N ALA A 98 5.27 -0.55 11.16
CA ALA A 98 4.25 -0.93 12.15
C ALA A 98 3.04 0.00 12.11
N LEU A 99 3.26 1.33 12.06
CA LEU A 99 2.17 2.30 11.92
C LEU A 99 1.44 2.16 10.58
N ASP A 100 2.13 1.85 9.48
CA ASP A 100 1.50 1.59 8.19
C ASP A 100 0.49 0.42 8.25
N ARG A 101 0.71 -0.57 9.13
CA ARG A 101 -0.25 -1.67 9.36
C ARG A 101 -1.56 -1.23 10.03
N LEU A 102 -1.61 -0.03 10.63
CA LEU A 102 -2.88 0.56 11.09
C LEU A 102 -3.83 0.83 9.93
N SER A 103 -3.37 0.84 8.68
CA SER A 103 -4.23 0.86 7.49
C SER A 103 -5.32 -0.21 7.54
N VAL A 104 -5.07 -1.38 8.16
CA VAL A 104 -6.08 -2.43 8.36
C VAL A 104 -7.28 -1.93 9.16
N VAL A 105 -7.05 -1.09 10.18
CA VAL A 105 -8.12 -0.48 10.99
C VAL A 105 -8.98 0.44 10.12
N PHE A 106 -8.34 1.30 9.32
CA PHE A 106 -9.04 2.20 8.39
C PHE A 106 -9.79 1.43 7.31
N VAL A 107 -9.22 0.33 6.79
CA VAL A 107 -9.88 -0.55 5.82
C VAL A 107 -11.14 -1.17 6.43
N LEU A 108 -11.08 -1.68 7.67
CA LEU A 108 -12.26 -2.21 8.35
C LEU A 108 -13.35 -1.15 8.54
N PHE A 109 -12.95 0.06 8.93
CA PHE A 109 -13.88 1.19 9.08
C PHE A 109 -14.53 1.56 7.74
N PHE A 110 -13.75 1.72 6.67
CA PHE A 110 -14.27 2.04 5.35
C PHE A 110 -15.06 0.89 4.72
N ALA A 111 -14.70 -0.36 4.97
CA ALA A 111 -15.47 -1.53 4.52
C ALA A 111 -16.83 -1.60 5.21
N ALA A 112 -16.90 -1.31 6.51
CA ALA A 112 -18.17 -1.20 7.22
C ALA A 112 -19.03 -0.04 6.69
N LEU A 113 -18.42 1.12 6.39
CA LEU A 113 -19.12 2.32 5.95
C LEU A 113 -19.61 2.25 4.49
N PHE A 114 -18.74 1.81 3.57
CA PHE A 114 -18.99 1.88 2.12
C PHE A 114 -19.41 0.54 1.51
N LEU A 115 -18.94 -0.59 2.06
CA LEU A 115 -19.25 -1.93 1.55
C LEU A 115 -20.33 -2.65 2.39
N ALA A 116 -20.78 -2.05 3.50
CA ALA A 116 -21.71 -2.64 4.45
C ALA A 116 -21.28 -4.05 4.94
N GLU A 117 -19.97 -4.30 4.99
CA GLU A 117 -19.45 -5.59 5.48
C GLU A 117 -19.74 -5.75 6.97
N LYS A 118 -20.21 -6.95 7.35
CA LYS A 118 -20.48 -7.27 8.76
C LYS A 118 -19.16 -7.39 9.51
N LEU A 119 -18.89 -6.41 10.36
CA LEU A 119 -17.80 -6.49 11.34
C LEU A 119 -18.08 -7.63 12.31
N THR A 120 -17.18 -8.61 12.32
CA THR A 120 -17.26 -9.73 13.26
C THR A 120 -16.45 -9.41 14.52
N TRP A 121 -16.81 -10.03 15.65
CA TRP A 121 -16.01 -9.92 16.87
C TRP A 121 -14.55 -10.35 16.67
N LYS A 122 -14.30 -11.32 15.79
CA LYS A 122 -12.95 -11.79 15.47
C LYS A 122 -12.11 -10.72 14.76
N THR A 123 -12.68 -10.02 13.78
CA THR A 123 -11.98 -8.95 13.04
C THR A 123 -11.73 -7.74 13.93
N LEU A 124 -12.66 -7.42 14.84
CA LEU A 124 -12.50 -6.33 15.79
C LEU A 124 -11.37 -6.60 16.80
N ILE A 125 -11.34 -7.79 17.40
CA ILE A 125 -10.27 -8.18 18.34
C ILE A 125 -8.91 -8.20 17.62
N GLY A 126 -8.85 -8.74 16.40
CA GLY A 126 -7.62 -8.73 15.59
C GLY A 126 -7.13 -7.31 15.29
N SER A 127 -8.05 -6.39 14.96
CA SER A 127 -7.73 -4.98 14.72
C SER A 127 -7.15 -4.28 15.96
N ILE A 128 -7.74 -4.53 17.13
CA ILE A 128 -7.22 -4.01 18.41
C ILE A 128 -5.82 -4.56 18.69
N LEU A 129 -5.60 -5.86 18.47
CA LEU A 129 -4.29 -6.49 18.69
C LEU A 129 -3.20 -5.91 17.76
N ILE A 130 -3.52 -5.71 16.48
CA ILE A 130 -2.62 -5.08 15.50
C ILE A 130 -2.30 -3.65 15.93
N THR A 131 -3.31 -2.90 16.39
CA THR A 131 -3.15 -1.52 16.85
C THR A 131 -2.26 -1.46 18.09
N ALA A 132 -2.49 -2.31 19.08
CA ALA A 132 -1.69 -2.39 20.28
C ALA A 132 -0.23 -2.78 19.97
N GLY A 133 -0.02 -3.78 19.10
CA GLY A 133 1.31 -4.19 18.66
C GLY A 133 2.05 -3.10 17.88
N ALA A 134 1.34 -2.34 17.05
CA ALA A 134 1.92 -1.21 16.32
C ALA A 134 2.35 -0.09 17.27
N LEU A 135 1.50 0.27 18.25
CA LEU A 135 1.84 1.27 19.26
C LEU A 135 3.03 0.84 20.12
N PHE A 136 3.10 -0.43 20.51
CA PHE A 136 4.22 -0.97 21.30
C PHE A 136 5.56 -0.94 20.57
N MET A 137 5.57 -1.04 19.23
CA MET A 137 6.80 -0.91 18.44
C MET A 137 7.28 0.55 18.25
N VAL A 138 6.42 1.51 18.56
CA VAL A 138 6.68 2.94 18.34
C VAL A 138 7.00 3.66 19.66
N LEU A 139 6.40 3.21 20.77
CA LEU A 139 6.69 3.68 22.13
C LEU A 139 8.09 3.26 22.58
#